data_AF-A0A7C3LS59-F1
#
_entry.id   AF-A0A7C3LS59-F1
#
_cell.length_a   1.000
_cell.length_b   1.000
_cell.length_c   1.000
_cell.angle_alpha   90.00
_cell.angle_beta   90.00
_cell.angle_gamma   90.00
#
_symmetry.space_group_name_H-M   'P 1'
#
loop_
_entity.id
_entity.type
_entity.pdbx_description
1 polymer ?
#
loop_
_entity_poly.entity_id
_entity_poly.type
_entity_poly.pdbx_seq_one_letter_code
_entity_poly.pdbx_strand_id
1 'polypeptide(L)'
;MFAILSCSKEKKEIIPSKNYNSLEWAKYIHNNPGGEGPKNDETAKAKAEEFRSAGFQHYKNKNDMAAVEAYYQALDHYASAQIYFNLGNSLSNLTGRLPDSIQAYTIAKQLDPTYPDLDYNLACALARSGKNSDAFLSLQAAYKKGKSLEVMRNDSDLQSIRKQENWEDIVKGKTSVDESKKESPAGKMFGVAAGGGNSFTYFCGKAGDQSGRLVDEQGSDLRTGEWKMEGSSVHMHYTNHKGLKGIGKPVEGPRGPEYSKYQPFEKKINQSESVSFSELENRGLREIQGECPY
;
A
#
# COMPACT_ATOMS: atom_id res chain seq x y z
N MET A 1 -33.00 32.38 30.24
CA MET A 1 -31.57 32.31 29.89
C MET A 1 -31.24 30.84 29.65
N PHE A 2 -31.40 30.37 28.41
CA PHE A 2 -31.15 28.97 28.05
C PHE A 2 -29.68 28.82 27.64
N ALA A 3 -28.91 28.06 28.42
CA ALA A 3 -27.55 27.69 28.09
C ALA A 3 -27.60 26.51 27.11
N ILE A 4 -27.16 26.74 25.87
CA ILE A 4 -26.92 25.67 24.89
C ILE A 4 -25.52 25.12 25.17
N LEU A 5 -25.43 23.98 25.85
CA LEU A 5 -24.19 23.19 25.88
C LEU A 5 -23.96 22.58 24.50
N SER A 6 -23.07 23.20 23.72
CA SER A 6 -22.49 22.59 22.53
C SER A 6 -21.54 21.48 22.96
N CYS A 7 -21.90 20.23 22.69
CA CYS A 7 -21.05 19.06 22.92
C CYS A 7 -20.33 18.70 21.61
N SER A 8 -19.25 19.42 21.28
CA SER A 8 -18.33 18.96 20.24
C SER A 8 -17.44 17.88 20.85
N LYS A 9 -17.77 16.60 20.63
CA LYS A 9 -16.81 15.51 20.86
C LYS A 9 -15.64 15.73 19.89
N GLU A 10 -14.55 16.32 20.37
CA GLU A 10 -13.29 16.32 19.63
C GLU A 10 -12.91 14.87 19.35
N LYS A 11 -12.84 14.50 18.07
CA LYS A 11 -12.32 13.19 17.66
C LYS A 11 -10.85 13.17 18.05
N LYS A 12 -10.50 12.36 19.04
CA LYS A 12 -9.10 12.10 19.41
C LYS A 12 -8.39 11.50 18.18
N GLU A 13 -7.41 12.22 17.65
CA GLU A 13 -6.65 11.79 16.47
C GLU A 13 -5.89 10.50 16.83
N ILE A 14 -6.11 9.42 16.07
CA ILE A 14 -5.47 8.13 16.32
C ILE A 14 -4.07 8.18 15.70
N ILE A 15 -3.05 8.03 16.53
CA ILE A 15 -1.65 7.94 16.09
C ILE A 15 -1.40 6.50 15.59
N PRO A 16 -1.01 6.29 14.32
CA PRO A 16 -0.72 4.96 13.81
C PRO A 16 0.53 4.37 14.49
N SER A 17 0.60 3.04 14.57
CA SER A 17 1.79 2.37 15.08
C SER A 17 3.03 2.76 14.27
N LYS A 18 4.13 3.07 14.97
CA LYS A 18 5.38 3.48 14.36
C LYS A 18 6.03 2.32 13.58
N ASN A 19 5.72 2.29 12.29
CA ASN A 19 6.33 1.43 11.29
C ASN A 19 6.76 2.31 10.12
N TYR A 20 8.07 2.54 9.98
CA TYR A 20 8.59 3.45 8.95
C TYR A 20 8.26 3.02 7.53
N ASN A 21 8.00 1.73 7.29
CA ASN A 21 7.59 1.24 5.97
C ASN A 21 6.06 1.21 5.81
N SER A 22 5.29 1.82 6.71
CA SER A 22 3.85 1.99 6.57
C SER A 22 3.51 3.32 5.92
N LEU A 23 2.61 3.28 4.93
CA LEU A 23 2.04 4.49 4.33
C LEU A 23 1.26 5.33 5.35
N GLU A 24 0.60 4.70 6.32
CA GLU A 24 -0.18 5.40 7.33
C GLU A 24 0.73 6.23 8.23
N TRP A 25 1.84 5.62 8.68
CA TRP A 25 2.89 6.33 9.43
C TRP A 25 3.50 7.47 8.60
N ALA A 26 3.85 7.20 7.33
CA ALA A 26 4.42 8.19 6.44
C ALA A 26 3.51 9.41 6.26
N LYS A 27 2.21 9.20 6.01
CA LYS A 27 1.22 10.27 5.87
C LYS A 27 1.00 11.02 7.17
N TYR A 28 0.96 10.31 8.30
CA TYR A 28 0.81 10.92 9.61
C TYR A 28 1.95 11.89 9.89
N ILE A 29 3.22 11.44 9.78
CA ILE A 29 4.39 12.30 10.02
C ILE A 29 4.52 13.40 8.96
N HIS A 30 4.18 13.12 7.69
CA HIS A 30 4.21 14.14 6.64
C HIS A 30 3.27 15.32 6.95
N ASN A 31 2.08 15.02 7.50
CA ASN A 31 1.07 16.03 7.83
C ASN A 31 1.24 16.61 9.25
N ASN A 32 1.88 15.87 10.16
CA ASN A 32 2.12 16.23 11.56
C ASN A 32 3.61 16.07 11.92
N PRO A 33 4.50 16.92 11.34
CA PRO A 33 5.93 16.85 11.64
C PRO A 33 6.22 17.11 13.12
N GLY A 34 7.01 16.24 13.75
CA GLY A 34 7.45 16.44 15.14
C GLY A 34 6.44 16.07 16.25
N GLY A 35 5.32 15.40 15.93
CA GLY A 35 4.35 14.88 16.92
C GLY A 35 3.05 15.69 17.02
N GLU A 36 2.43 15.78 18.20
CA GLU A 36 1.19 16.55 18.48
C GLU A 36 1.36 18.09 18.36
N GLY A 37 2.42 18.55 17.69
CA GLY A 37 2.78 19.96 17.50
C GLY A 37 2.31 20.53 16.15
N PRO A 38 2.51 21.83 15.91
CA PRO A 38 1.87 22.55 14.82
C PRO A 38 2.22 21.97 13.44
N LYS A 39 1.17 21.86 12.63
CA LYS A 39 1.22 21.45 11.22
C LYS A 39 2.13 22.41 10.47
N ASN A 40 3.24 21.88 9.97
CA ASN A 40 4.28 22.59 9.21
C ASN A 40 5.27 23.40 10.08
N ASP A 41 6.11 22.70 10.86
CA ASP A 41 7.24 23.29 11.57
C ASP A 41 8.52 23.22 10.70
N GLU A 42 9.02 24.37 10.26
CA GLU A 42 10.30 24.49 9.55
C GLU A 42 11.47 23.89 10.36
N THR A 43 11.37 23.91 11.69
CA THR A 43 12.34 23.31 12.62
C THR A 43 12.38 21.79 12.47
N ALA A 44 11.23 21.14 12.33
CA ALA A 44 11.17 19.69 12.14
C ALA A 44 11.74 19.27 10.79
N LYS A 45 11.48 20.05 9.73
CA LYS A 45 12.10 19.85 8.41
C LYS A 45 13.62 20.02 8.47
N ALA A 46 14.11 21.04 9.18
CA ALA A 46 15.54 21.26 9.36
C ALA A 46 16.21 20.11 10.13
N LYS A 47 15.59 19.59 11.19
CA LYS A 47 16.07 18.41 11.92
C LYS A 47 16.08 17.15 11.03
N ALA A 48 15.01 16.92 10.28
CA ALA A 48 14.95 15.80 9.35
C ALA A 48 16.06 15.89 8.30
N GLU A 49 16.35 17.10 7.81
CA GLU A 49 17.42 17.36 6.85
C GLU A 49 18.81 17.07 7.41
N GLU A 50 19.07 17.38 8.68
CA GLU A 50 20.32 17.03 9.37
C GLU A 50 20.56 15.52 9.34
N PHE A 51 19.59 14.74 9.82
CA PHE A 51 19.67 13.28 9.83
C PHE A 51 19.71 12.69 8.42
N ARG A 52 18.95 13.24 7.47
CA ARG A 52 18.99 12.82 6.07
C ARG A 52 20.37 13.04 5.46
N SER A 53 20.98 14.20 5.73
CA SER A 53 22.33 14.53 5.26
C SER A 53 23.37 13.60 5.87
N ALA A 54 23.27 13.28 7.17
CA ALA A 54 24.11 12.27 7.81
C ALA A 54 23.94 10.88 7.18
N GLY A 55 22.69 10.44 6.96
CA GLY A 55 22.39 9.18 6.29
C GLY A 55 22.96 9.12 4.87
N PHE A 56 22.91 10.23 4.13
CA PHE A 56 23.51 10.31 2.80
C PHE A 56 25.04 10.18 2.83
N GLN A 57 25.72 10.73 3.86
CA GLN A 57 27.15 10.50 4.03
C GLN A 57 27.45 9.03 4.35
N HIS A 58 26.67 8.39 5.22
CA HIS A 58 26.82 6.95 5.49
C HIS A 58 26.62 6.10 4.24
N TYR A 59 25.61 6.40 3.43
CA TYR A 59 25.36 5.74 2.14
C TYR A 59 26.56 5.89 1.19
N LYS A 60 27.10 7.11 1.03
CA LYS A 60 28.31 7.36 0.21
C LYS A 60 29.51 6.55 0.70
N ASN A 61 29.63 6.37 2.01
CA ASN A 61 30.69 5.59 2.64
C ASN A 61 30.41 4.07 2.66
N LYS A 62 29.37 3.60 1.95
CA LYS A 62 28.96 2.18 1.89
C LYS A 62 28.62 1.59 3.27
N ASN A 63 28.19 2.44 4.19
CA ASN A 63 27.66 2.03 5.49
C ASN A 63 26.12 2.13 5.48
N ASP A 64 25.50 1.25 4.69
CA ASP A 64 24.04 1.28 4.46
C ASP A 64 23.23 1.05 5.74
N MET A 65 23.74 0.28 6.70
CA MET A 65 23.06 0.10 8.00
C MET A 65 22.97 1.41 8.78
N ALA A 66 24.07 2.16 8.89
CA ALA A 66 24.06 3.47 9.55
C ALA A 66 23.24 4.51 8.74
N ALA A 67 23.23 4.38 7.41
CA ALA A 67 22.39 5.23 6.56
C ALA A 67 20.91 5.02 6.85
N VAL A 68 20.45 3.75 6.91
CA VAL A 68 19.08 3.39 7.24
C VAL A 68 18.66 3.94 8.61
N GLU A 69 19.52 3.79 9.63
CA GLU A 69 19.23 4.31 10.97
C GLU A 69 19.07 5.84 10.95
N ALA A 70 19.99 6.56 10.30
CA ALA A 70 19.90 8.00 10.16
C ALA A 70 18.64 8.44 9.38
N TYR A 71 18.22 7.69 8.36
CA TYR A 71 16.95 7.97 7.68
C TYR A 71 15.72 7.71 8.56
N TYR A 72 15.74 6.71 9.44
CA TYR A 72 14.69 6.52 10.43
C TYR A 72 14.63 7.69 11.43
N GLN A 73 15.77 8.20 11.87
CA GLN A 73 15.83 9.42 12.69
C GLN A 73 15.29 10.64 11.93
N ALA A 74 15.55 10.76 10.62
CA ALA A 74 14.96 11.81 9.81
C ALA A 74 13.42 11.68 9.75
N LEU A 75 12.92 10.46 9.57
CA LEU A 75 11.49 10.14 9.53
C LEU A 75 10.76 10.29 10.87
N ASP A 76 11.49 10.45 11.98
CA ASP A 76 10.90 10.86 13.26
C ASP A 76 10.52 12.34 13.29
N HIS A 77 11.11 13.14 12.42
CA HIS A 77 10.85 14.58 12.35
C HIS A 77 9.98 14.96 11.17
N TYR A 78 10.29 14.44 9.97
CA TYR A 78 9.51 14.73 8.77
C TYR A 78 9.64 13.63 7.72
N ALA A 79 8.51 13.28 7.12
CA ALA A 79 8.46 12.37 5.98
C ALA A 79 8.53 13.15 4.68
N SER A 80 9.46 12.79 3.79
CA SER A 80 9.55 13.34 2.44
C SER A 80 9.88 12.26 1.42
N ALA A 81 9.52 12.47 0.16
CA ALA A 81 9.87 11.55 -0.92
C ALA A 81 11.39 11.33 -1.02
N GLN A 82 12.19 12.36 -0.79
CA GLN A 82 13.65 12.27 -0.79
C GLN A 82 14.20 11.38 0.35
N ILE A 83 13.65 11.47 1.56
CA ILE A 83 14.09 10.63 2.69
C ILE A 83 13.76 9.16 2.39
N TYR A 84 12.52 8.89 1.95
CA TYR A 84 12.09 7.54 1.59
C TYR A 84 12.84 6.96 0.39
N PHE A 85 13.16 7.78 -0.62
CA PHE A 85 13.98 7.38 -1.76
C PHE A 85 15.40 7.00 -1.32
N ASN A 86 16.04 7.81 -0.48
CA ASN A 86 17.38 7.52 0.02
C ASN A 86 17.41 6.30 0.95
N LEU A 87 16.38 6.14 1.78
CA LEU A 87 16.15 4.94 2.58
C LEU A 87 16.01 3.70 1.66
N GLY A 88 15.22 3.81 0.60
CA GLY A 88 15.08 2.77 -0.42
C GLY A 88 16.42 2.38 -1.05
N ASN A 89 17.27 3.35 -1.39
CA ASN A 89 18.61 3.10 -1.94
C ASN A 89 19.46 2.27 -0.96
N SER A 90 19.51 2.68 0.31
CA SER A 90 20.32 1.99 1.32
C SER A 90 19.79 0.60 1.66
N LEU A 91 18.46 0.46 1.81
CA LEU A 91 17.81 -0.84 2.00
C LEU A 91 18.06 -1.78 0.82
N SER A 92 18.14 -1.27 -0.41
CA SER A 92 18.41 -2.09 -1.58
C SER A 92 19.81 -2.71 -1.56
N ASN A 93 20.77 -2.11 -0.85
CA ASN A 93 22.14 -2.64 -0.72
C ASN A 93 22.24 -3.72 0.37
N LEU A 94 21.28 -3.78 1.29
CA LEU A 94 21.29 -4.74 2.40
C LEU A 94 20.68 -6.09 1.98
N THR A 95 21.37 -7.18 2.34
CA THR A 95 20.89 -8.54 2.08
C THR A 95 19.54 -8.78 2.75
N GLY A 96 18.56 -9.29 1.99
CA GLY A 96 17.22 -9.63 2.49
C GLY A 96 16.29 -8.44 2.71
N ARG A 97 16.71 -7.20 2.41
CA ARG A 97 15.91 -5.97 2.65
C ARG A 97 15.29 -5.38 1.39
N LEU A 98 15.33 -6.10 0.26
CA LEU A 98 14.67 -5.68 -0.97
C LEU A 98 13.15 -5.42 -0.83
N PRO A 99 12.38 -6.22 -0.06
CA PRO A 99 10.96 -5.92 0.16
C PRO A 99 10.74 -4.55 0.84
N ASP A 100 11.57 -4.22 1.84
CA ASP A 100 11.52 -2.94 2.53
C ASP A 100 11.94 -1.78 1.62
N SER A 101 12.94 -2.00 0.76
CA SER A 101 13.37 -1.04 -0.25
C SER A 101 12.23 -0.70 -1.22
N ILE A 102 11.55 -1.72 -1.76
CA ILE A 102 10.38 -1.56 -2.63
C ILE A 102 9.28 -0.75 -1.93
N GLN A 103 9.01 -1.05 -0.66
CA GLN A 103 8.01 -0.34 0.13
C GLN A 103 8.39 1.14 0.35
N ALA A 104 9.66 1.42 0.67
CA ALA A 104 10.17 2.77 0.84
C ALA A 104 10.05 3.59 -0.47
N TYR A 105 10.44 3.03 -1.62
CA TYR A 105 10.25 3.70 -2.90
C TYR A 105 8.77 3.92 -3.24
N THR A 106 7.91 2.96 -2.91
CA THR A 106 6.46 3.08 -3.13
C THR A 106 5.88 4.23 -2.32
N ILE A 107 6.29 4.37 -1.05
CA ILE A 107 5.92 5.51 -0.21
C ILE A 107 6.47 6.82 -0.79
N ALA A 108 7.74 6.85 -1.20
CA ALA A 108 8.32 8.02 -1.85
C ALA A 108 7.51 8.47 -3.08
N LYS A 109 7.06 7.51 -3.91
CA LYS A 109 6.23 7.76 -5.09
C LYS A 109 4.87 8.35 -4.75
N GLN A 110 4.29 7.91 -3.63
CA GLN A 110 3.00 8.41 -3.17
C GLN A 110 3.08 9.81 -2.56
N LEU A 111 4.24 10.16 -1.98
CA LEU A 111 4.51 11.51 -1.48
C LEU A 111 4.85 12.48 -2.62
N ASP A 112 5.64 12.04 -3.60
CA ASP A 112 5.97 12.81 -4.79
C ASP A 112 6.13 11.89 -6.02
N PRO A 113 5.08 11.78 -6.87
CA PRO A 113 5.14 10.98 -8.10
C PRO A 113 6.15 11.49 -9.14
N THR A 114 6.64 12.72 -8.98
CA THR A 114 7.58 13.37 -9.91
C THR A 114 9.03 13.26 -9.45
N TYR A 115 9.29 12.64 -8.29
CA TYR A 115 10.63 12.54 -7.74
C TYR A 115 11.61 11.88 -8.74
N PRO A 116 12.77 12.51 -9.03
CA PRO A 116 13.70 12.01 -10.04
C PRO A 116 14.19 10.60 -9.77
N ASP A 117 14.41 9.84 -10.85
CA ASP A 117 14.94 8.45 -10.84
C ASP A 117 14.16 7.41 -10.03
N LEU A 118 13.04 7.79 -9.40
CA LEU A 118 12.30 6.91 -8.50
C LEU A 118 11.77 5.66 -9.20
N ASP A 119 11.13 5.82 -10.36
CA ASP A 119 10.58 4.69 -11.12
C ASP A 119 11.69 3.73 -11.59
N TYR A 120 12.88 4.27 -11.87
CA TYR A 120 14.03 3.46 -12.28
C TYR A 120 14.59 2.65 -11.10
N ASN A 121 14.82 3.29 -9.95
CA ASN A 121 15.36 2.59 -8.78
C ASN A 121 14.36 1.57 -8.20
N LEU A 122 13.06 1.89 -8.23
CA LEU A 122 12.01 0.93 -7.91
C LEU A 122 12.05 -0.27 -8.85
N ALA A 123 12.24 -0.06 -10.16
CA ALA A 123 12.37 -1.14 -11.12
C ALA A 123 13.58 -2.05 -10.83
N CYS A 124 14.73 -1.47 -10.49
CA CYS A 124 15.93 -2.24 -10.13
C CYS A 124 15.68 -3.13 -8.89
N ALA A 125 15.05 -2.58 -7.84
CA ALA A 125 14.72 -3.34 -6.64
C ALA A 125 13.70 -4.46 -6.92
N LEU A 126 12.70 -4.20 -7.77
CA LEU A 126 11.70 -5.19 -8.21
C LEU A 126 12.35 -6.31 -9.03
N ALA A 127 13.22 -5.98 -9.99
CA ALA A 127 13.93 -6.94 -10.82
C ALA A 127 14.84 -7.85 -9.99
N ARG A 128 15.60 -7.28 -9.05
CA ARG A 128 16.42 -8.03 -8.09
C ARG A 128 15.62 -8.93 -7.16
N SER A 129 14.36 -8.58 -6.91
CA SER A 129 13.41 -9.41 -6.14
C SER A 129 12.66 -10.44 -7.00
N GLY A 130 12.96 -10.53 -8.30
CA GLY A 130 12.28 -11.44 -9.24
C GLY A 130 10.93 -10.95 -9.75
N LYS A 131 10.44 -9.79 -9.30
CA LYS A 131 9.14 -9.20 -9.65
C LYS A 131 9.17 -8.50 -11.01
N ASN A 132 9.48 -9.26 -12.06
CA ASN A 132 9.80 -8.70 -13.38
C ASN A 132 8.63 -7.93 -14.02
N SER A 133 7.39 -8.38 -13.85
CA SER A 133 6.23 -7.67 -14.43
C SER A 133 6.07 -6.27 -13.83
N ASP A 134 6.23 -6.11 -12.51
CA ASP A 134 6.19 -4.79 -11.86
C ASP A 134 7.41 -3.94 -12.21
N ALA A 135 8.58 -4.57 -12.35
CA ALA A 135 9.79 -3.90 -12.82
C ALA A 135 9.60 -3.34 -14.23
N PHE A 136 8.96 -4.08 -15.15
CA PHE A 136 8.65 -3.58 -16.49
C PHE A 136 7.73 -2.36 -16.47
N LEU A 137 6.66 -2.38 -15.67
CA LEU A 137 5.77 -1.22 -15.52
C LEU A 137 6.52 0.01 -15.00
N SER A 138 7.45 -0.21 -14.07
CA SER A 138 8.30 0.85 -13.50
C SER A 138 9.33 1.37 -14.51
N LEU A 139 9.95 0.49 -15.30
CA LEU A 139 10.84 0.89 -16.40
C LEU A 139 10.10 1.65 -17.51
N GLN A 140 8.87 1.27 -17.86
CA GLN A 140 8.05 2.03 -18.79
C GLN A 140 7.81 3.46 -18.29
N ALA A 141 7.49 3.62 -17.00
CA ALA A 141 7.32 4.94 -16.39
C ALA A 141 8.63 5.74 -16.42
N ALA A 142 9.76 5.13 -16.07
CA ALA A 142 11.08 5.76 -16.14
C ALA A 142 11.45 6.17 -17.58
N TYR A 143 11.17 5.31 -18.56
CA TYR A 143 11.43 5.58 -19.98
C TYR A 143 10.60 6.77 -20.48
N LYS A 144 9.30 6.82 -20.14
CA LYS A 144 8.42 7.96 -20.46
C LYS A 144 8.91 9.27 -19.83
N LYS A 145 9.60 9.20 -18.68
CA LYS A 145 10.26 10.34 -18.01
C LYS A 145 11.66 10.65 -18.55
N GLY A 146 12.10 9.99 -19.62
CA GLY A 146 13.35 10.28 -20.32
C GLY A 146 14.55 9.41 -19.92
N LYS A 147 14.37 8.39 -19.07
CA LYS A 147 15.46 7.44 -18.77
C LYS A 147 15.80 6.64 -20.03
N SER A 148 17.07 6.65 -20.43
CA SER A 148 17.49 6.00 -21.68
C SER A 148 17.57 4.48 -21.54
N LEU A 149 17.33 3.77 -22.65
CA LEU A 149 17.51 2.32 -22.73
C LEU A 149 18.97 1.91 -22.59
N GLU A 150 19.91 2.79 -22.92
CA GLU A 150 21.34 2.54 -22.76
C GLU A 150 21.69 2.29 -21.29
N VAL A 151 21.15 3.10 -20.37
CA VAL A 151 21.33 2.87 -18.93
C VAL A 151 20.74 1.51 -18.53
N MET A 152 19.53 1.19 -19.02
CA MET A 152 18.85 -0.08 -18.71
C MET A 152 19.56 -1.32 -19.28
N ARG A 153 20.27 -1.18 -20.41
CA ARG A 153 21.04 -2.27 -21.04
C ARG A 153 22.23 -2.70 -20.19
N ASN A 154 22.86 -1.75 -19.51
CA ASN A 154 24.13 -1.96 -18.84
C ASN A 154 24.01 -2.20 -17.32
N ASP A 155 22.86 -1.89 -16.73
CA ASP A 155 22.67 -2.03 -15.27
C ASP A 155 22.55 -3.51 -14.85
N SER A 156 23.41 -3.98 -13.96
CA SER A 156 23.38 -5.37 -13.46
C SER A 156 22.07 -5.74 -12.78
N ASP A 157 21.39 -4.80 -12.14
CA ASP A 157 20.15 -5.04 -11.38
C ASP A 157 19.00 -5.48 -12.29
N LEU A 158 19.07 -5.11 -13.57
CA LEU A 158 18.08 -5.41 -14.59
C LEU A 158 18.42 -6.66 -15.42
N GLN A 159 19.34 -7.52 -14.94
CA GLN A 159 19.71 -8.74 -15.66
C GLN A 159 18.50 -9.66 -15.92
N SER A 160 17.58 -9.80 -14.95
CA SER A 160 16.37 -10.62 -15.10
C SER A 160 15.44 -10.10 -16.20
N ILE A 161 15.39 -8.78 -16.36
CA ILE A 161 14.60 -8.08 -17.39
C ILE A 161 15.18 -8.35 -18.76
N ARG A 162 16.50 -8.19 -18.93
CA ARG A 162 17.17 -8.40 -20.23
C ARG A 162 17.15 -9.83 -20.75
N LYS A 163 16.89 -10.81 -19.89
CA LYS A 163 16.71 -12.22 -20.28
C LYS A 163 15.36 -12.48 -20.96
N GLN A 164 14.38 -11.60 -20.80
CA GLN A 164 13.08 -11.74 -21.45
C GLN A 164 13.20 -11.31 -22.92
N GLU A 165 12.56 -12.06 -23.81
CA GLU A 165 12.43 -11.65 -25.21
C GLU A 165 11.70 -10.31 -25.30
N ASN A 166 12.10 -9.48 -26.26
CA ASN A 166 11.46 -8.18 -26.55
C ASN A 166 11.36 -7.22 -25.35
N TRP A 167 12.22 -7.37 -24.32
CA TRP A 167 12.16 -6.53 -23.11
C TRP A 167 12.20 -5.03 -23.40
N GLU A 168 12.94 -4.59 -24.44
CA GLU A 168 12.97 -3.19 -24.85
C GLU A 168 11.64 -2.70 -25.41
N ASP A 169 10.94 -3.54 -26.17
CA ASP A 169 9.64 -3.18 -26.73
C ASP A 169 8.56 -3.17 -25.64
N ILE A 170 8.69 -4.02 -24.62
CA ILE A 170 7.90 -3.91 -23.38
C ILE A 170 8.19 -2.57 -22.69
N VAL A 171 9.45 -2.20 -22.47
CA VAL A 171 9.80 -0.91 -21.83
C VAL A 171 9.34 0.30 -22.65
N LYS A 172 9.38 0.21 -23.98
CA LYS A 172 8.85 1.25 -24.89
C LYS A 172 7.32 1.28 -24.92
N GLY A 173 6.63 0.31 -24.31
CA GLY A 173 5.18 0.18 -24.33
C GLY A 173 4.60 -0.29 -25.67
N LYS A 174 5.42 -0.88 -26.55
CA LYS A 174 4.98 -1.46 -27.83
C LYS A 174 4.37 -2.84 -27.65
N THR A 175 4.74 -3.52 -26.58
CA THR A 175 4.21 -4.84 -26.20
C THR A 175 3.68 -4.75 -24.77
N SER A 176 2.55 -5.40 -24.51
CA SER A 176 1.98 -5.48 -23.17
C SER A 176 2.91 -6.26 -22.23
N VAL A 177 2.97 -5.83 -20.96
CA VAL A 177 3.59 -6.65 -19.92
C VAL A 177 2.78 -7.94 -19.78
N ASP A 178 3.48 -9.08 -19.68
CA ASP A 178 2.85 -10.34 -19.32
C ASP A 178 2.46 -10.30 -17.83
N GLU A 179 1.26 -9.81 -17.57
CA GLU A 179 0.74 -9.66 -16.22
C GLU A 179 0.37 -11.01 -15.58
N SER A 180 0.31 -12.11 -16.34
CA SER A 180 0.10 -13.45 -15.79
C SER A 180 1.26 -13.93 -14.90
N LYS A 181 2.44 -13.32 -15.10
CA LYS A 181 3.67 -13.56 -14.32
C LYS A 181 3.88 -12.55 -13.21
N LYS A 182 2.99 -11.56 -13.05
CA LYS A 182 3.01 -10.70 -11.88
C LYS A 182 2.69 -11.60 -10.69
N GLU A 183 3.57 -11.63 -9.69
CA GLU A 183 3.26 -12.32 -8.44
C GLU A 183 1.96 -11.70 -7.92
N SER A 184 0.87 -12.48 -7.98
CA SER A 184 -0.29 -12.22 -7.15
C SER A 184 0.23 -12.13 -5.72
N PRO A 185 -0.29 -11.25 -4.87
CA PRO A 185 0.04 -11.28 -3.46
C PRO A 185 -0.62 -12.48 -2.76
N ALA A 186 -0.33 -13.68 -3.27
CA ALA A 186 -0.79 -14.94 -2.75
C ALA A 186 -0.18 -15.12 -1.35
N GLY A 187 -1.06 -15.08 -0.34
CA GLY A 187 -0.73 -15.32 1.06
C GLY A 187 -1.02 -14.20 2.03
N LYS A 188 -1.72 -13.14 1.61
CA LYS A 188 -2.01 -11.99 2.45
C LYS A 188 -3.49 -11.61 2.37
N MET A 189 -4.06 -11.24 3.51
CA MET A 189 -5.41 -10.69 3.60
C MET A 189 -5.40 -9.28 3.02
N PHE A 190 -6.30 -8.99 2.09
CA PHE A 190 -6.44 -7.64 1.53
C PHE A 190 -7.79 -7.05 1.90
N GLY A 191 -7.84 -5.75 2.24
CA GLY A 191 -9.09 -5.03 2.47
C GLY A 191 -9.20 -3.75 1.65
N VAL A 192 -10.40 -3.49 1.13
CA VAL A 192 -10.81 -2.20 0.51
C VAL A 192 -11.88 -1.57 1.40
N ALA A 193 -11.68 -0.30 1.78
CA ALA A 193 -12.72 0.49 2.41
C ALA A 193 -13.74 0.96 1.36
N ALA A 194 -14.92 0.33 1.28
CA ALA A 194 -15.96 0.73 0.35
C ALA A 194 -16.82 1.86 0.94
N GLY A 195 -16.60 3.10 0.50
CA GLY A 195 -17.55 4.20 0.65
C GLY A 195 -17.74 4.73 2.08
N GLY A 196 -16.76 5.46 2.62
CA GLY A 196 -16.95 6.42 3.71
C GLY A 196 -17.41 5.87 5.08
N GLY A 197 -17.40 4.56 5.29
CA GLY A 197 -17.76 3.88 6.54
C GLY A 197 -17.10 2.51 6.65
N ASN A 198 -17.33 1.81 7.77
CA ASN A 198 -16.73 0.53 8.21
C ASN A 198 -17.02 -0.67 7.28
N SER A 199 -16.80 -0.53 5.97
CA SER A 199 -17.07 -1.58 4.99
C SER A 199 -15.77 -2.13 4.42
N PHE A 200 -15.51 -3.43 4.61
CA PHE A 200 -14.25 -4.07 4.22
C PHE A 200 -14.51 -5.32 3.38
N THR A 201 -13.98 -5.36 2.15
CA THR A 201 -13.94 -6.59 1.34
C THR A 201 -12.63 -7.34 1.59
N TYR A 202 -12.70 -8.49 2.25
CA TYR A 202 -11.57 -9.36 2.55
C TYR A 202 -11.37 -10.44 1.48
N PHE A 203 -10.15 -10.54 0.95
CA PHE A 203 -9.72 -11.65 0.10
C PHE A 203 -8.93 -12.66 0.93
N CYS A 204 -9.58 -13.80 1.24
CA CYS A 204 -9.08 -14.80 2.18
C CYS A 204 -8.56 -16.06 1.49
N GLY A 205 -7.24 -16.28 1.47
CA GLY A 205 -6.61 -17.51 0.97
C GLY A 205 -5.32 -17.83 1.72
N LYS A 206 -4.81 -19.06 1.62
CA LYS A 206 -3.49 -19.42 2.15
C LYS A 206 -2.37 -18.89 1.26
N ALA A 207 -1.14 -18.88 1.78
CA ALA A 207 0.03 -18.61 0.97
C ALA A 207 0.10 -19.57 -0.23
N GLY A 208 0.09 -19.02 -1.44
CA GLY A 208 0.08 -19.77 -2.69
C GLY A 208 -1.31 -20.08 -3.28
N ASP A 209 -2.40 -19.75 -2.59
CA ASP A 209 -3.75 -19.97 -3.14
C ASP A 209 -4.09 -18.93 -4.21
N GLN A 210 -4.59 -19.39 -5.36
CA GLN A 210 -5.12 -18.55 -6.45
C GLN A 210 -6.64 -18.32 -6.32
N SER A 211 -7.23 -18.71 -5.21
CA SER A 211 -8.66 -18.58 -4.94
C SER A 211 -8.91 -18.56 -3.45
N GLY A 212 -10.03 -17.99 -3.03
CA GLY A 212 -10.30 -17.85 -1.61
C GLY A 212 -11.71 -17.39 -1.31
N ARG A 213 -11.99 -17.13 -0.03
CA ARG A 213 -13.28 -16.58 0.43
C ARG A 213 -13.29 -15.07 0.29
N LEU A 214 -14.46 -14.53 -0.06
CA LEU A 214 -14.79 -13.11 -0.02
C LEU A 214 -15.73 -12.86 1.16
N VAL A 215 -15.39 -11.90 2.00
CA VAL A 215 -16.26 -11.38 3.07
C VAL A 215 -16.32 -9.87 2.94
N ASP A 216 -17.51 -9.31 2.75
CA ASP A 216 -17.75 -7.87 2.63
C ASP A 216 -18.80 -7.45 3.63
N GLU A 217 -18.37 -6.86 4.74
CA GLU A 217 -19.29 -6.25 5.71
C GLU A 217 -19.68 -4.87 5.18
N GLN A 218 -20.96 -4.58 4.93
CA GLN A 218 -21.45 -3.26 4.52
C GLN A 218 -22.51 -2.75 5.51
N GLY A 219 -22.08 -2.36 6.71
CA GLY A 219 -23.01 -1.98 7.77
C GLY A 219 -23.87 -3.17 8.21
N SER A 220 -25.16 -3.22 7.86
CA SER A 220 -26.05 -4.35 8.16
C SER A 220 -26.05 -5.45 7.11
N ASP A 221 -25.54 -5.15 5.91
CA ASP A 221 -25.50 -6.06 4.77
C ASP A 221 -24.19 -6.86 4.80
N LEU A 222 -24.24 -8.09 4.29
CA LEU A 222 -23.09 -8.99 4.23
C LEU A 222 -22.96 -9.50 2.79
N ARG A 223 -21.77 -9.48 2.20
CA ARG A 223 -21.48 -10.30 1.01
C ARG A 223 -20.55 -11.42 1.40
N THR A 224 -20.95 -12.64 1.04
CA THR A 224 -20.09 -13.82 1.19
C THR A 224 -19.93 -14.47 -0.16
N GLY A 225 -18.72 -14.89 -0.49
CA GLY A 225 -18.48 -15.49 -1.79
C GLY A 225 -17.12 -16.14 -1.91
N GLU A 226 -16.77 -16.40 -3.15
CA GLU A 226 -15.48 -16.89 -3.56
C GLU A 226 -14.83 -15.89 -4.51
N TRP A 227 -13.52 -15.83 -4.48
CA TRP A 227 -12.73 -15.15 -5.48
C TRP A 227 -11.73 -16.10 -6.10
N LYS A 228 -11.33 -15.80 -7.33
CA LYS A 228 -10.28 -16.51 -8.05
C LYS A 228 -9.45 -15.52 -8.85
N MET A 229 -8.14 -15.72 -8.83
CA MET A 229 -7.19 -15.03 -9.69
C MET A 229 -7.06 -15.78 -11.01
N GLU A 230 -7.23 -15.06 -12.12
CA GLU A 230 -6.83 -15.51 -13.44
C GLU A 230 -5.96 -14.41 -14.08
N GLY A 231 -4.65 -14.65 -14.16
CA GLY A 231 -3.69 -13.61 -14.51
C GLY A 231 -3.69 -12.45 -13.51
N SER A 232 -3.96 -11.23 -13.98
CA SER A 232 -4.14 -10.03 -13.13
C SER A 232 -5.60 -9.71 -12.80
N SER A 233 -6.53 -10.56 -13.23
CA SER A 233 -7.96 -10.38 -12.97
C SER A 233 -8.36 -11.10 -11.70
N VAL A 234 -9.10 -10.40 -10.85
CA VAL A 234 -9.79 -10.97 -9.70
C VAL A 234 -11.24 -11.20 -10.11
N HIS A 235 -11.61 -12.47 -10.28
CA HIS A 235 -12.98 -12.90 -10.49
C HIS A 235 -13.63 -13.12 -9.14
N MET A 236 -14.74 -12.45 -8.89
CA MET A 236 -15.47 -12.56 -7.63
C MET A 236 -16.87 -13.06 -7.92
N HIS A 237 -17.29 -14.09 -7.19
CA HIS A 237 -18.66 -14.59 -7.19
C HIS A 237 -19.18 -14.52 -5.76
N TYR A 238 -20.21 -13.72 -5.52
CA TYR A 238 -20.72 -13.50 -4.17
C TYR A 238 -22.23 -13.41 -4.10
N THR A 239 -22.76 -13.83 -2.95
CA THR A 239 -24.14 -13.59 -2.57
C THR A 239 -24.20 -12.34 -1.72
N ASN A 240 -24.96 -11.35 -2.17
CA ASN A 240 -25.30 -10.18 -1.38
C ASN A 240 -26.48 -10.51 -0.46
N HIS A 241 -26.28 -10.36 0.84
CA HIS A 241 -27.26 -10.62 1.88
C HIS A 241 -27.84 -9.29 2.39
N LYS A 242 -29.12 -9.10 2.07
CA LYS A 242 -30.05 -8.06 2.53
C LYS A 242 -30.15 -7.92 4.06
N GLY A 243 -29.32 -7.13 4.74
CA GLY A 243 -29.52 -6.56 6.08
C GLY A 243 -30.09 -7.43 7.21
N LEU A 244 -29.32 -7.72 8.25
CA LEU A 244 -29.87 -8.19 9.53
C LEU A 244 -30.67 -7.05 10.22
N LYS A 245 -32.00 -7.17 10.33
CA LYS A 245 -32.81 -6.18 11.07
C LYS A 245 -32.76 -6.47 12.56
N GLY A 246 -32.19 -5.53 13.32
CA GLY A 246 -32.13 -5.61 14.78
C GLY A 246 -33.52 -5.72 15.42
N ILE A 247 -33.69 -6.67 16.34
CA ILE A 247 -34.92 -6.89 17.08
C ILE A 247 -34.75 -6.27 18.47
N GLY A 248 -35.67 -5.36 18.83
CA GLY A 248 -35.71 -4.71 20.14
C GLY A 248 -34.94 -3.39 20.20
N LYS A 249 -34.68 -2.91 21.41
CA LYS A 249 -33.94 -1.65 21.62
C LYS A 249 -32.44 -1.90 21.44
N PRO A 250 -31.74 -1.09 20.63
CA PRO A 250 -30.31 -1.22 20.49
C PRO A 250 -29.58 -0.76 21.76
N VAL A 251 -28.38 -1.30 21.95
CA VAL A 251 -27.37 -0.81 22.90
C VAL A 251 -26.29 -0.12 22.09
N GLU A 252 -25.74 0.97 22.61
CA GLU A 252 -24.69 1.69 21.89
C GLU A 252 -23.34 0.97 22.05
N GLY A 253 -22.80 0.48 20.93
CA GLY A 253 -21.55 -0.27 20.86
C GLY A 253 -20.44 0.48 20.12
N PRO A 254 -19.20 -0.01 20.17
CA PRO A 254 -18.02 0.65 19.59
C PRO A 254 -18.08 0.80 18.06
N ARG A 255 -18.99 0.09 17.37
CA ARG A 255 -19.20 0.17 15.91
C ARG A 255 -20.59 0.68 15.52
N GLY A 256 -21.41 1.12 16.46
CA GLY A 256 -22.78 1.58 16.24
C GLY A 256 -23.82 0.86 17.13
N PRO A 257 -25.12 0.99 16.83
CA PRO A 257 -26.19 0.35 17.58
C PRO A 257 -26.14 -1.17 17.44
N GLU A 258 -25.98 -1.89 18.55
CA GLU A 258 -25.94 -3.35 18.63
C GLU A 258 -27.27 -3.90 19.16
N TYR A 259 -27.75 -5.01 18.61
CA TYR A 259 -29.01 -5.63 19.01
C TYR A 259 -28.76 -7.02 19.58
N SER A 260 -29.53 -7.40 20.61
CA SER A 260 -29.42 -8.73 21.22
C SER A 260 -29.91 -9.88 20.32
N LYS A 261 -30.70 -9.56 19.30
CA LYS A 261 -31.20 -10.49 18.27
C LYS A 261 -31.37 -9.76 16.95
N TYR A 262 -31.22 -10.49 15.85
CA TYR A 262 -31.41 -9.98 14.50
C TYR A 262 -32.33 -10.91 13.70
N GLN A 263 -33.17 -10.34 12.83
CA GLN A 263 -33.94 -11.12 11.84
C GLN A 263 -33.00 -11.70 10.78
N PRO A 264 -33.29 -12.90 10.24
CA PRO A 264 -32.53 -13.48 9.12
C PRO A 264 -32.53 -12.58 7.89
N PHE A 265 -31.48 -12.66 7.07
CA PHE A 265 -31.36 -11.89 5.84
C PHE A 265 -32.53 -12.14 4.87
N GLU A 266 -33.14 -11.06 4.37
CA GLU A 266 -34.39 -11.15 3.59
C GLU A 266 -34.16 -11.28 2.08
N LYS A 267 -32.94 -11.04 1.59
CA LYS A 267 -32.66 -11.08 0.14
C LYS A 267 -31.27 -11.63 -0.14
N LYS A 268 -31.21 -12.69 -0.95
CA LYS A 268 -29.97 -13.26 -1.50
C LYS A 268 -29.93 -12.94 -2.98
N ILE A 269 -28.93 -12.17 -3.41
CA ILE A 269 -28.70 -11.87 -4.83
C ILE A 269 -27.32 -12.41 -5.19
N ASN A 270 -27.27 -13.35 -6.12
CA ASN A 270 -26.00 -13.82 -6.67
C ASN A 270 -25.49 -12.82 -7.69
N GLN A 271 -24.23 -12.42 -7.55
CA GLN A 271 -23.55 -11.50 -8.45
C GLN A 271 -22.17 -12.06 -8.78
N SER A 272 -21.69 -11.72 -9.96
CA SER A 272 -20.31 -11.95 -10.36
C SER A 272 -19.74 -10.67 -10.91
N GLU A 273 -18.50 -10.37 -10.57
CA GLU A 273 -17.75 -9.29 -11.19
C GLU A 273 -16.30 -9.70 -11.43
N SER A 274 -15.62 -8.95 -12.29
CA SER A 274 -14.22 -9.18 -12.61
C SER A 274 -13.53 -7.84 -12.73
N VAL A 275 -12.47 -7.65 -11.95
CA VAL A 275 -11.74 -6.39 -11.84
C VAL A 275 -10.25 -6.67 -11.91
N SER A 276 -9.48 -5.72 -12.45
CA SER A 276 -8.02 -5.85 -12.41
C SER A 276 -7.51 -5.62 -10.99
N PHE A 277 -6.40 -6.27 -10.64
CA PHE A 277 -5.78 -6.06 -9.34
C PHE A 277 -5.39 -4.59 -9.10
N SER A 278 -4.82 -3.93 -10.12
CA SER A 278 -4.47 -2.51 -10.10
C SER A 278 -5.68 -1.61 -9.82
N GLU A 279 -6.85 -1.98 -10.33
CA GLU A 279 -8.09 -1.25 -10.05
C GLU A 279 -8.52 -1.38 -8.58
N LEU A 280 -8.37 -2.57 -8.00
CA LEU A 280 -8.60 -2.76 -6.56
C LEU A 280 -7.60 -1.93 -5.73
N GLU A 281 -6.32 -1.88 -6.09
CA GLU A 281 -5.32 -1.04 -5.42
C GLU A 281 -5.68 0.45 -5.45
N ASN A 282 -6.23 0.92 -6.58
CA ASN A 282 -6.75 2.29 -6.74
C ASN A 282 -8.00 2.54 -5.89
N ARG A 283 -8.85 1.51 -5.70
CA ARG A 283 -9.99 1.55 -4.76
C ARG A 283 -9.54 1.51 -3.29
N GLY A 284 -8.23 1.37 -3.03
CA GLY A 284 -7.69 1.36 -1.68
C GLY A 284 -7.45 -0.03 -1.12
N LEU A 285 -7.35 -1.06 -1.96
CA LEU A 285 -6.95 -2.40 -1.54
C LEU A 285 -5.56 -2.33 -0.92
N ARG A 286 -5.44 -2.75 0.34
CA ARG A 286 -4.17 -2.83 1.07
C ARG A 286 -4.08 -4.19 1.75
N GLU A 287 -2.86 -4.68 1.90
CA GLU A 287 -2.57 -5.82 2.76
C GLU A 287 -2.92 -5.46 4.22
N ILE A 288 -3.58 -6.37 4.92
CA ILE A 288 -3.99 -6.24 6.32
C ILE A 288 -3.44 -7.45 7.08
N GLN A 289 -2.94 -7.23 8.29
CA GLN A 289 -2.54 -8.31 9.21
C GLN A 289 -3.77 -8.82 9.98
N GLY A 290 -3.92 -10.14 10.10
CA GLY A 290 -4.98 -10.77 10.89
C GLY A 290 -5.47 -12.10 10.32
N GLU A 291 -6.37 -12.76 11.05
CA GLU A 291 -7.12 -13.92 10.56
C GLU A 291 -8.34 -13.48 9.75
N CYS A 292 -8.75 -14.32 8.82
CA CYS A 292 -9.96 -14.09 8.04
C CYS A 292 -11.20 -14.08 8.95
N PRO A 293 -12.04 -13.04 8.87
CA PRO A 293 -13.29 -13.01 9.62
C PRO A 293 -14.20 -14.16 9.15
N TYR A 294 -14.76 -14.89 10.13
CA TYR A 294 -15.55 -16.11 9.91
C TYR A 294 -16.98 -15.84 9.46
#